data_AF-A0A0Q6H0U9-F1
#
_entry.id   AF-A0A0Q6H0U9-F1
#
_cell.length_a   1.000
_cell.length_b   1.000
_cell.length_c   1.000
_cell.angle_alpha   90.00
_cell.angle_beta   90.00
_cell.angle_gamma   90.00
#
_symmetry.space_group_name_H-M   'P 1'
#
loop_
_entity.id
_entity.type
_entity.pdbx_description
1 polymer ?
#
loop_
_entity_poly.entity_id
_entity_poly.type
_entity_poly.pdbx_seq_one_letter_code
_entity_poly.pdbx_strand_id
1 'polypeptide(L)' 'MSDLYDPRIEQALSSFISDHPEIHTREQAIAAILVNWFTSHGYLPHDQEGIRPENLDASNDD' A
#
# COMPACT_ATOMS: atom_id res chain seq x y z
N MET A 1 -25.39 10.65 16.29
CA MET A 1 -23.93 10.59 15.99
C MET A 1 -23.75 9.76 14.73
N SER A 2 -24.25 10.20 13.56
CA SER A 2 -24.56 9.24 12.48
C SER A 2 -24.44 9.81 11.07
N ASP A 3 -23.50 10.72 10.81
CA ASP A 3 -23.08 11.07 9.43
C ASP A 3 -21.55 11.25 9.39
N LEU A 4 -20.81 10.39 10.09
CA LEU A 4 -19.35 10.53 10.14
C LEU A 4 -18.65 10.05 8.86
N TYR A 5 -19.33 9.22 8.05
CA TYR A 5 -18.74 8.58 6.88
C TYR A 5 -19.65 8.72 5.67
N ASP A 6 -19.05 9.13 4.54
CA ASP A 6 -19.76 9.28 3.27
C ASP A 6 -20.24 7.89 2.79
N PRO A 7 -21.55 7.72 2.50
CA PRO A 7 -22.11 6.43 2.13
C PRO A 7 -21.48 5.85 0.85
N ARG A 8 -20.94 6.71 -0.04
CA ARG A 8 -20.24 6.28 -1.25
C ARG A 8 -18.92 5.58 -0.92
N ILE A 9 -18.24 6.02 0.14
CA ILE A 9 -16.99 5.43 0.61
C ILE A 9 -17.27 4.05 1.24
N GLU A 10 -18.31 3.92 2.06
CA GLU A 10 -18.69 2.63 2.64
C GLU A 10 -19.11 1.62 1.56
N GLN A 11 -19.84 2.07 0.54
CA GLN A 11 -20.18 1.23 -0.60
C GLN A 11 -18.93 0.79 -1.37
N ALA A 12 -18.00 1.70 -1.66
CA ALA A 12 -16.74 1.38 -2.34
C ALA A 12 -15.89 0.38 -1.55
N LEU A 13 -15.81 0.55 -0.22
CA LEU A 13 -15.09 -0.37 0.67
C LEU A 13 -15.74 -1.76 0.69
N SER A 14 -17.08 -1.82 0.74
CA SER A 14 -17.80 -3.10 0.69
C SER A 14 -17.60 -3.82 -0.64
N SER A 15 -17.61 -3.10 -1.77
CA SER A 15 -17.27 -3.67 -3.08
C SER A 15 -15.84 -4.18 -3.10
N PHE A 16 -14.87 -3.38 -2.63
CA PHE A 16 -13.47 -3.78 -2.57
C PHE A 16 -13.25 -5.05 -1.74
N ILE A 17 -13.89 -5.17 -0.57
CA ILE A 17 -13.86 -6.37 0.28
C ILE A 17 -14.47 -7.59 -0.46
N SER A 18 -15.54 -7.38 -1.22
CA SER A 18 -16.17 -8.47 -1.98
C SER A 18 -15.27 -9.01 -3.10
N ASP A 19 -14.46 -8.14 -3.70
CA ASP A 19 -13.47 -8.52 -4.73
C ASP A 19 -12.16 -9.10 -4.15
N HIS A 20 -11.88 -8.90 -2.85
CA HIS A 20 -10.65 -9.36 -2.19
C HIS A 20 -10.97 -10.27 -1.00
N PRO A 21 -11.13 -11.58 -1.21
CA PRO A 21 -11.57 -12.52 -0.17
C PRO A 21 -10.58 -12.68 0.99
N GLU A 22 -9.33 -12.22 0.85
CA GLU A 22 -8.35 -12.17 1.95
C GLU A 22 -8.58 -11.01 2.94
N ILE A 23 -9.37 -10.01 2.53
CA ILE A 23 -9.68 -8.82 3.31
C ILE A 23 -11.06 -8.98 3.94
N HIS A 24 -11.14 -8.85 5.26
CA HIS A 24 -12.36 -9.13 6.01
C HIS A 24 -12.88 -7.93 6.80
N THR A 25 -12.03 -6.90 6.98
CA THR A 25 -12.39 -5.71 7.76
C THR A 25 -12.21 -4.43 6.95
N ARG A 26 -12.94 -3.39 7.36
CA ARG A 26 -12.86 -2.06 6.78
C ARG A 26 -11.45 -1.49 6.90
N GLU A 27 -10.82 -1.65 8.06
CA GLU A 27 -9.44 -1.19 8.29
C GLU A 27 -8.45 -1.89 7.37
N GLN A 28 -8.60 -3.19 7.12
CA GLN A 28 -7.76 -3.92 6.18
C GLN A 28 -7.96 -3.43 4.73
N ALA A 29 -9.20 -3.17 4.33
CA ALA A 29 -9.49 -2.62 3.01
C ALA A 29 -8.84 -1.24 2.82
N ILE A 30 -8.98 -0.35 3.82
CA ILE A 30 -8.36 0.98 3.80
C ILE A 30 -6.83 0.85 3.74
N ALA A 31 -6.23 0.00 4.57
CA ALA A 31 -4.80 -0.20 4.59
C ALA A 31 -4.28 -0.70 3.22
N ALA A 32 -4.95 -1.69 2.62
CA ALA A 32 -4.57 -2.21 1.30
C ALA A 32 -4.67 -1.14 0.21
N ILE A 33 -5.76 -0.36 0.19
CA ILE A 33 -5.95 0.74 -0.76
C ILE A 33 -4.84 1.80 -0.61
N LEU A 34 -4.55 2.21 0.63
CA LEU A 34 -3.51 3.19 0.92
C LEU A 34 -2.12 2.67 0.55
N VAL A 35 -1.78 1.43 0.89
CA VAL A 35 -0.51 0.80 0.53
C VAL A 35 -0.33 0.80 -0.99
N ASN A 36 -1.35 0.35 -1.73
CA ASN A 36 -1.32 0.34 -3.19
C ASN A 36 -1.14 1.74 -3.77
N TRP A 37 -1.86 2.73 -3.23
CA TRP A 37 -1.74 4.12 -3.66
C TRP A 37 -0.35 4.70 -3.39
N PHE A 38 0.16 4.58 -2.16
CA PHE A 38 1.49 5.09 -1.78
C PHE A 38 2.60 4.43 -2.60
N THR A 39 2.48 3.13 -2.84
CA THR A 39 3.41 2.37 -3.66
C THR A 39 3.39 2.85 -5.12
N SER A 40 2.20 3.06 -5.70
CA SER A 40 2.04 3.55 -7.08
C SER A 40 2.55 4.98 -7.28
N HIS A 41 2.58 5.79 -6.21
CA HIS A 41 3.03 7.18 -6.23
C HIS A 41 4.47 7.36 -5.72
N GLY A 42 5.18 6.27 -5.42
CA GLY A 42 6.58 6.30 -4.98
C GLY A 42 6.79 6.80 -3.55
N TYR A 43 5.73 6.90 -2.74
CA TYR A 43 5.81 7.24 -1.31
C TYR A 43 6.12 6.03 -0.43
N LEU A 44 5.76 4.83 -0.90
CA LEU A 44 6.21 3.58 -0.30
C LEU A 44 7.29 2.98 -1.23
N PRO A 45 8.49 2.65 -0.74
CA PRO A 45 9.46 1.92 -1.54
C PRO A 45 8.84 0.57 -1.93
N HIS A 46 8.65 0.33 -3.23
CA HIS A 46 8.11 -0.94 -3.72
C HIS A 46 9.13 -2.07 -3.52
N ASP A 47 10.41 -1.79 -3.74
CA ASP A 47 11.48 -2.81 -3.67
C ASP A 47 12.87 -2.15 -3.74
N GLN A 48 13.04 -0.95 -3.16
CA GLN A 48 14.39 -0.39 -3.01
C GLN A 48 15.02 -0.94 -1.72
N GLU A 49 15.36 -2.23 -1.73
CA GLU A 49 16.56 -2.64 -1.02
C GLU A 49 17.73 -1.91 -1.70
N GLY A 50 18.05 -0.72 -1.20
CA GLY A 50 19.31 -0.07 -1.55
C GLY A 50 20.42 -1.09 -1.34
N ILE A 51 21.28 -1.27 -2.34
CA ILE A 51 22.44 -2.15 -2.24
C ILE A 51 23.15 -1.79 -0.94
N ARG A 52 23.20 -2.74 0.00
CA ARG A 52 23.90 -2.52 1.26
C ARG A 52 25.33 -2.12 0.93
N PRO A 53 25.93 -1.15 1.63
CA PRO A 53 27.27 -0.66 1.30
C PRO A 53 28.33 -1.77 1.33
N GLU A 54 28.09 -2.87 2.05
CA GLU A 54 28.91 -4.09 2.03
C GLU A 54 28.91 -4.86 0.69
N ASN A 55 27.90 -4.64 -0.17
CA ASN A 55 27.75 -5.20 -1.52
C ASN A 55 28.07 -4.18 -2.63
N LEU A 56 28.43 -2.94 -2.28
CA LEU A 56 29.09 -2.03 -3.22
C LEU A 56 30.52 -2.54 -3.36
N ASP A 57 30.74 -3.44 -4.33
CA ASP A 57 32.09 -3.81 -4.74
C ASP A 57 32.74 -2.52 -5.24
N ALA A 58 33.59 -1.93 -4.41
CA ALA A 58 34.39 -0.76 -4.75
C ALA A 58 35.52 -1.18 -5.69
N SER A 59 35.20 -1.88 -6.78
CA SER A 59 36.08 -2.06 -7.92
C SER A 59 35.90 -0.86 -8.86
N ASN A 60 36.25 0.33 -8.34
CA ASN A 60 36.59 1.45 -9.21
C ASN A 60 38.08 1.29 -9.54
N ASP A 61 38.38 0.28 -10.36
CA ASP A 61 39.69 0.04 -10.96
C ASP A 61 39.69 0.72 -12.34
N ASP A 62 39.89 2.04 -12.35
CA ASP A 62 40.74 2.80 -13.30
C ASP A 62 40.90 4.26 -12.84
#